data_AF-A0A433B9A1-F1
#
_entry.id   AF-A0A433B9A1-F1
#
_cell.length_a   1.000
_cell.length_b   1.000
_cell.length_c   1.000
_cell.angle_alpha   90.00
_cell.angle_beta   90.00
_cell.angle_gamma   90.00
#
_symmetry.space_group_name_H-M   'P 1'
#
loop_
_entity.id
_entity.type
_entity.pdbx_description
1 polymer ?
#
loop_
_entity_poly.entity_id
_entity_poly.type
_entity_poly.pdbx_seq_one_letter_code
_entity_poly.pdbx_strand_id
1 'polypeptide(L)'
;MNAIRIFLWLCEDIYLIEELNNAEWIILETLEYRLKWPGPMSWLCQFEDIKDSNILILSQYLIELTLLDEKFLEWPISYVTVAGFYLTLHLCQNNWITI
;
A
#
# COMPACT_ATOMS: atom_id res chain seq x y z
N MET A 1 12.42 2.43 22.12
CA MET A 1 13.14 1.37 21.37
C MET A 1 13.26 1.89 19.95
N ASN A 2 14.48 2.15 19.44
CA ASN A 2 14.67 2.84 18.17
C ASN A 2 14.32 1.91 16.99
N ALA A 3 13.65 2.41 15.95
CA ALA A 3 13.17 1.62 14.80
C ALA A 3 14.29 0.84 14.10
N ILE A 4 15.46 1.46 13.92
CA ILE A 4 16.69 0.84 13.40
C ILE A 4 17.00 -0.48 14.12
N ARG A 5 16.87 -0.49 15.45
CA ARG A 5 17.22 -1.65 16.28
C ARG A 5 16.20 -2.79 16.16
N ILE A 6 14.94 -2.46 15.82
CA ILE A 6 13.91 -3.46 15.50
C ILE A 6 14.23 -4.10 14.15
N PHE A 7 14.65 -3.29 13.17
CA PHE A 7 15.01 -3.78 11.84
C PHE A 7 16.22 -4.73 11.88
N LEU A 8 17.26 -4.39 12.64
CA LEU A 8 18.41 -5.27 12.88
C LEU A 8 18.02 -6.61 13.49
N TRP A 9 17.17 -6.57 14.53
CA TRP A 9 16.66 -7.79 15.15
C TRP A 9 15.87 -8.66 14.17
N LEU A 10 15.06 -8.02 13.29
CA LEU A 10 14.28 -8.69 12.26
C LEU A 10 15.16 -9.33 11.16
N CYS A 11 16.31 -8.72 10.89
CA CYS A 11 17.31 -9.20 9.95
C CYS A 11 18.38 -10.09 10.59
N GLU A 12 18.17 -10.60 11.81
CA GLU A 12 19.14 -11.46 12.53
C GLU A 12 20.57 -10.88 12.59
N ASP A 13 20.70 -9.56 12.72
CA ASP A 13 21.97 -8.82 12.78
C ASP A 13 22.92 -9.09 11.58
N ILE A 14 22.39 -9.47 10.41
CA ILE A 14 23.17 -9.69 9.18
C ILE A 14 23.85 -8.39 8.69
N TYR A 15 23.28 -7.23 9.02
CA TYR A 15 23.75 -5.91 8.60
C TYR A 15 24.24 -5.09 9.79
N LEU A 16 25.20 -4.20 9.56
CA LEU A 16 25.65 -3.23 10.56
C LEU A 16 24.71 -2.02 10.61
N ILE A 17 24.63 -1.37 11.79
CA ILE A 17 23.84 -0.13 11.96
C ILE A 17 24.27 0.96 10.97
N GLU A 18 25.58 1.07 10.71
CA GLU A 18 26.15 2.05 9.79
C GLU A 18 25.71 1.81 8.34
N GLU A 19 25.60 0.54 7.93
CA GLU A 19 25.13 0.17 6.59
C GLU A 19 23.65 0.53 6.40
N LEU A 20 22.82 0.29 7.43
CA LEU A 20 21.41 0.65 7.39
C LEU A 20 21.21 2.17 7.28
N ASN A 21 21.97 2.95 8.05
CA ASN A 21 21.93 4.42 8.00
C ASN A 21 22.41 4.95 6.63
N ASN A 22 23.45 4.34 6.07
CA ASN A 22 23.93 4.70 4.73
C ASN A 22 22.87 4.40 3.67
N ALA A 23 22.21 3.23 3.74
CA ALA A 23 21.13 2.87 2.83
C ALA A 23 19.94 3.82 2.94
N GLU A 24 19.52 4.18 4.15
CA GLU A 24 18.46 5.17 4.38
C GLU A 24 18.82 6.52 3.74
N TRP A 25 20.06 6.99 3.95
CA TRP A 25 20.53 8.24 3.38
C TRP A 25 20.50 8.23 1.85
N ILE A 26 20.98 7.16 1.22
CA ILE A 26 20.94 6.97 -0.24
C ILE A 26 19.50 6.99 -0.77
N ILE A 27 18.56 6.32 -0.10
CA ILE A 27 17.15 6.29 -0.50
C ILE A 27 16.54 7.71 -0.43
N LEU A 28 16.80 8.44 0.66
CA LEU A 28 16.28 9.80 0.86
C LEU A 28 16.85 10.79 -0.17
N GLU A 29 18.16 10.68 -0.46
CA GLU A 29 18.82 11.49 -1.47
C GLU A 29 18.26 11.20 -2.87
N THR A 30 18.11 9.92 -3.21
CA THR A 30 17.54 9.47 -4.50
C THR A 30 16.12 9.98 -4.71
N LEU A 31 15.33 10.06 -3.64
CA LEU A 31 13.95 10.55 -3.67
C LEU A 31 13.85 12.08 -3.56
N GLU A 32 14.97 12.81 -3.45
CA GLU A 32 14.99 14.26 -3.17
C GLU A 32 14.14 14.63 -1.93
N TYR A 33 14.09 13.75 -0.93
CA TYR A 33 13.21 13.89 0.24
C TYR A 33 11.71 14.02 -0.08
N ARG A 34 11.26 13.63 -1.28
CA ARG A 34 9.85 13.66 -1.71
C ARG A 34 9.10 12.38 -1.30
N LEU A 35 8.80 12.27 -0.01
CA LEU A 35 8.13 11.08 0.57
C LEU A 35 6.59 11.06 0.42
N LYS A 36 6.00 12.01 -0.31
CA LYS A 36 4.54 12.25 -0.34
C LYS A 36 3.81 11.47 -1.43
N TRP A 37 4.07 10.17 -1.56
CA TRP A 37 3.30 9.32 -2.48
C TRP A 37 2.00 8.86 -1.80
N PRO A 38 0.81 9.07 -2.41
CA PRO A 38 -0.43 8.59 -1.83
C PRO A 38 -0.45 7.07 -1.83
N GLY A 39 -0.64 6.46 -0.67
CA GLY A 39 -0.80 5.01 -0.55
C GLY A 39 -2.17 4.55 -1.07
N PRO A 40 -2.36 3.24 -1.30
CA PRO A 40 -3.66 2.68 -1.71
C PRO A 40 -4.79 3.03 -0.73
N MET A 41 -4.47 3.06 0.57
CA MET A 41 -5.42 3.44 1.61
C MET A 41 -5.94 4.88 1.46
N SER A 42 -5.08 5.82 1.02
CA SER A 42 -5.49 7.22 0.80
C SER A 42 -6.55 7.36 -0.30
N TRP A 43 -6.59 6.42 -1.25
CA TRP A 43 -7.62 6.35 -2.27
C TRP A 43 -8.87 5.60 -1.79
N LEU A 44 -8.71 4.55 -0.99
CA LEU A 44 -9.84 3.80 -0.41
C LEU A 44 -10.66 4.63 0.60
N CYS A 45 -10.02 5.47 1.41
CA CYS A 45 -10.71 6.32 2.39
C CYS A 45 -11.75 7.25 1.73
N GLN A 46 -11.62 7.55 0.44
CA GLN A 46 -12.61 8.36 -0.30
C GLN A 46 -13.97 7.66 -0.44
N PHE A 47 -14.02 6.33 -0.29
CA PHE A 47 -15.23 5.52 -0.42
C PHE A 47 -15.79 5.06 0.93
N GLU A 48 -15.12 5.38 2.03
CA GLU A 48 -15.45 4.90 3.37
C GLU A 48 -16.85 5.35 3.82
N ASP A 49 -17.21 6.60 3.54
CA ASP A 49 -18.52 7.17 3.89
C ASP A 49 -19.69 6.54 3.13
N ILE A 50 -19.43 5.83 2.03
CA ILE A 50 -20.44 5.42 1.04
C ILE A 50 -20.72 3.91 1.11
N LYS A 51 -19.91 3.14 1.86
CA LYS A 51 -19.95 1.67 1.82
C LYS A 51 -19.75 1.02 3.17
N ASP A 52 -20.28 -0.19 3.27
CA ASP A 52 -20.09 -1.05 4.43
C ASP A 52 -18.61 -1.40 4.64
N SER A 53 -18.20 -1.44 5.90
CA SER A 53 -16.83 -1.77 6.32
C SER A 53 -16.32 -3.09 5.74
N ASN A 54 -17.19 -4.10 5.61
CA ASN A 54 -16.82 -5.41 5.05
C ASN A 54 -16.38 -5.33 3.58
N ILE A 55 -16.99 -4.44 2.79
CA ILE A 55 -16.62 -4.22 1.38
C ILE A 55 -15.26 -3.54 1.31
N LEU A 56 -15.01 -2.57 2.19
CA LEU A 56 -13.74 -1.84 2.21
C LEU A 56 -12.58 -2.75 2.66
N ILE A 57 -12.79 -3.61 3.65
CA ILE A 57 -11.79 -4.59 4.12
C ILE A 57 -11.45 -5.58 3.00
N LEU A 58 -12.45 -6.12 2.30
CA LEU A 58 -12.21 -7.03 1.18
C LEU A 58 -11.50 -6.34 0.01
N SER A 59 -11.86 -5.08 -0.27
CA SER A 59 -11.18 -4.27 -1.28
C SER A 59 -9.72 -4.01 -0.90
N GLN A 60 -9.45 -3.63 0.34
CA GLN A 60 -8.09 -3.44 0.85
C GLN A 60 -7.26 -4.71 0.68
N TYR A 61 -7.81 -5.87 1.03
CA TYR A 61 -7.14 -7.16 0.85
C TYR A 61 -6.76 -7.42 -0.61
N LEU A 62 -7.69 -7.18 -1.55
CA LEU A 62 -7.42 -7.36 -2.98
C LEU A 62 -6.36 -6.39 -3.51
N ILE A 63 -6.36 -5.14 -3.03
CA ILE A 63 -5.36 -4.14 -3.41
C ILE A 63 -3.99 -4.51 -2.81
N GLU A 64 -3.93 -4.99 -1.57
CA GLU A 64 -2.67 -5.47 -0.98
C GLU A 64 -2.10 -6.67 -1.74
N LEU A 65 -2.94 -7.56 -2.27
CA LEU A 65 -2.47 -8.65 -3.14
C LEU A 65 -1.79 -8.15 -4.42
N THR A 66 -2.19 -7.00 -4.97
CA THR A 66 -1.56 -6.44 -6.17
C THR A 66 -0.12 -5.98 -5.91
N LEU A 67 0.26 -5.68 -4.67
CA LEU A 67 1.64 -5.32 -4.31
C LEU A 67 2.61 -6.50 -4.46
N LEU A 68 2.10 -7.73 -4.47
CA LEU A 68 2.91 -8.94 -4.63
C LEU A 68 3.25 -9.24 -6.10
N ASP A 69 2.49 -8.70 -7.05
CA ASP A 69 2.68 -8.93 -8.48
C ASP A 69 3.28 -7.69 -9.14
N GLU A 70 4.50 -7.84 -9.65
CA GLU A 70 5.30 -6.78 -10.29
C GLU A 70 4.58 -6.11 -11.47
N LYS A 71 3.63 -6.80 -12.12
CA LYS A 71 2.86 -6.26 -13.25
C LYS A 71 2.01 -5.04 -12.87
N PHE A 72 1.68 -4.90 -11.58
CA PHE A 72 0.89 -3.76 -11.10
C PHE A 72 1.73 -2.50 -10.82
N LEU A 73 3.07 -2.59 -10.82
CA LEU A 73 3.97 -1.45 -10.60
C LEU A 73 3.86 -0.39 -11.71
N GLU A 74 3.50 -0.78 -12.93
CA GLU A 74 3.34 0.13 -14.06
C GLU A 74 2.07 1.00 -13.94
N TRP A 75 1.11 0.58 -13.11
CA TRP A 75 -0.18 1.23 -13.01
C TRP A 75 -0.22 2.22 -11.84
N PRO A 76 -0.82 3.41 -12.03
CA PRO A 76 -1.00 4.33 -10.92
C PRO A 76 -1.92 3.71 -9.86
N ILE A 77 -1.58 3.95 -8.59
CA ILE A 77 -2.28 3.38 -7.44
C ILE A 77 -3.80 3.69 -7.42
N SER A 78 -4.23 4.79 -8.04
CA SER A 78 -5.64 5.16 -8.19
C SER A 78 -6.41 4.16 -9.06
N TYR A 79 -5.81 3.70 -10.16
CA TYR A 79 -6.42 2.70 -11.04
C TYR A 79 -6.52 1.35 -10.36
N VAL A 80 -5.44 0.93 -9.68
CA VAL A 80 -5.40 -0.30 -8.89
C VAL A 80 -6.49 -0.28 -7.81
N THR A 81 -6.64 0.85 -7.12
CA THR A 81 -7.65 1.01 -6.07
C THR A 81 -9.08 0.88 -6.62
N VAL A 82 -9.39 1.59 -7.71
CA VAL A 82 -10.72 1.52 -8.34
C VAL A 82 -10.99 0.12 -8.89
N ALA A 83 -10.00 -0.55 -9.49
CA ALA A 83 -10.15 -1.90 -10.01
C ALA A 83 -10.39 -2.93 -8.88
N GLY A 84 -9.63 -2.85 -7.78
CA GLY A 84 -9.81 -3.71 -6.61
C GLY A 84 -11.19 -3.53 -5.99
N PHE A 85 -11.58 -2.27 -5.77
CA PHE A 85 -12.91 -1.92 -5.28
C PHE A 85 -14.02 -2.36 -6.25
N TYR A 86 -13.79 -2.23 -7.56
CA TYR A 86 -14.70 -2.68 -8.61
C TYR A 86 -14.99 -4.19 -8.47
N LEU A 87 -13.92 -4.96 -8.36
CA LEU A 87 -13.96 -6.41 -8.24
C LEU A 87 -14.65 -6.84 -6.95
N THR A 88 -14.41 -6.16 -5.83
CA THR A 88 -15.06 -6.46 -4.54
C THR A 88 -16.57 -6.37 -4.62
N LEU A 89 -17.12 -5.30 -5.19
CA LEU A 89 -18.58 -5.15 -5.27
C LEU A 89 -19.20 -6.15 -6.25
N HIS A 90 -18.48 -6.52 -7.32
CA HIS A 90 -18.91 -7.60 -8.21
C HIS A 90 -18.97 -8.95 -7.47
N LEU A 91 -17.98 -9.25 -6.61
CA LEU A 91 -17.99 -10.45 -5.77
C LEU A 91 -19.11 -10.42 -4.72
N CYS A 92 -19.39 -9.26 -4.13
CA CYS A 92 -20.43 -9.08 -3.13
C CYS A 92 -21.86 -8.98 -3.70
N GLN A 93 -22.06 -9.20 -5.00
CA GLN A 93 -23.37 -9.15 -5.68
C GLN A 93 -24.15 -7.83 -5.50
N ASN A 94 -23.45 -6.69 -5.39
CA ASN A 94 -24.09 -5.38 -5.39
C ASN A 94 -24.07 -4.78 -6.81
N ASN A 95 -25.24 -4.67 -7.45
CA ASN A 95 -25.40 -4.02 -8.76
C ASN A 95 -25.03 -2.53 -8.65
N TRP A 96 -23.95 -2.14 -9.32
CA TRP A 96 -23.45 -0.76 -9.40
C TRP A 96 -24.39 0.23 -10.11
N ILE A 97 -25.49 -0.26 -10.70
CA ILE A 97 -26.34 0.49 -11.62
C ILE A 97 -27.30 1.46 -10.89
N THR A 98 -27.29 1.48 -9.56
CA THR A 98 -28.11 2.41 -8.78
C THR A 98 -27.26 3.29 -7.87
N ILE A 99 -26.59 4.28 -8.47
CA ILE A 99 -26.19 5.53 -7.82
C ILE A 99 -26.77 6.66 -8.67
#